data_AF-A0A160TEX4-F1
#
_entry.id   AF-A0A160TEX4-F1
#
_cell.length_a   1.000
_cell.length_b   1.000
_cell.length_c   1.000
_cell.angle_alpha   90.00
_cell.angle_beta   90.00
_cell.angle_gamma   90.00
#
_symmetry.space_group_name_H-M   'P 1'
#
loop_
_entity.id
_entity.type
_entity.pdbx_description
1 polymer ?
#
loop_
_entity_poly.entity_id
_entity_poly.type
_entity_poly.pdbx_seq_one_letter_code
_entity_poly.pdbx_strand_id
1 'polypeptide(L)'
;MRNVIRAAIALVGLFNLAIGLAFLVAPARLGGKFFLLPASIQGLATMRADFTAFFVTGGGFALLGAWRGRAEPLTVPLLLLAIALFGRCVAIAADGAAPTAFQPMLAEAAMIAILLAGRRILSTRH
;
A
#
# COMPACT_ATOMS: atom_id res chain seq x y z
N MET A 1 5.83 20.65 11.50
CA MET A 1 6.22 19.24 11.20
C MET A 1 5.08 18.25 11.40
N ARG A 2 4.40 18.21 12.56
CA ARG A 2 3.31 17.24 12.83
C ARG A 2 2.13 17.29 11.85
N ASN A 3 1.64 18.49 11.52
CA ASN A 3 0.52 18.62 10.58
C ASN A 3 0.92 18.23 9.15
N VAL A 4 2.16 18.52 8.75
CA VAL A 4 2.71 18.13 7.45
C VAL A 4 2.79 16.61 7.33
N ILE A 5 3.33 15.91 8.34
CA ILE A 5 3.42 14.45 8.28
C ILE A 5 2.04 13.79 8.33
N ARG A 6 1.09 14.35 9.09
CA ARG A 6 -0.31 13.88 9.09
C ARG A 6 -0.96 14.02 7.72
N ALA A 7 -0.74 15.13 7.03
CA ALA A 7 -1.22 15.34 5.67
C ALA A 7 -0.58 14.35 4.69
N ALA A 8 0.73 14.10 4.79
CA ALA A 8 1.42 13.12 3.95
C ALA A 8 0.90 11.69 4.18
N ILE A 9 0.71 11.27 5.45
CA ILE A 9 0.10 9.97 5.78
C ILE A 9 -1.32 9.90 5.24
N ALA A 10 -2.10 10.99 5.36
CA ALA A 10 -3.46 11.02 4.85
C ALA A 10 -3.50 10.84 3.32
N LEU A 11 -2.55 11.46 2.60
CA LEU A 11 -2.42 11.28 1.16
C LEU A 11 -2.09 9.84 0.79
N VAL A 12 -1.17 9.19 1.51
CA VAL A 12 -0.89 7.75 1.36
C VAL A 12 -2.18 6.94 1.60
N GLY A 13 -2.92 7.26 2.65
CA GLY A 13 -4.18 6.60 2.98
C GLY A 13 -5.23 6.71 1.88
N LEU A 14 -5.49 7.94 1.41
CA LEU A 14 -6.45 8.22 0.33
C LEU A 14 -6.04 7.56 -0.98
N PHE A 15 -4.76 7.60 -1.33
CA PHE A 15 -4.24 6.96 -2.53
C PHE A 15 -4.47 5.45 -2.53
N ASN A 16 -4.14 4.77 -1.43
CA ASN A 16 -4.37 3.34 -1.30
C ASN A 16 -5.87 3.01 -1.29
N LEU A 17 -6.70 3.77 -0.56
CA LEU A 17 -8.15 3.57 -0.56
C LEU A 17 -8.75 3.70 -1.95
N ALA A 18 -8.33 4.71 -2.73
CA ALA A 18 -8.80 4.90 -4.09
C ALA A 18 -8.46 3.69 -4.98
N ILE A 19 -7.25 3.14 -4.86
CA ILE A 19 -6.85 1.93 -5.59
C ILE A 19 -7.70 0.73 -5.16
N GLY A 20 -7.83 0.49 -3.86
CA GLY A 20 -8.57 -0.64 -3.32
C GLY A 20 -10.04 -0.62 -3.73
N LEU A 21 -10.70 0.52 -3.59
CA LEU A 21 -12.10 0.68 -4.02
C LEU A 21 -12.25 0.55 -5.55
N ALA A 22 -11.28 1.04 -6.32
CA ALA A 22 -11.32 0.90 -7.77
C ALA A 22 -11.18 -0.58 -8.23
N PHE A 23 -10.51 -1.44 -7.45
CA PHE A 23 -10.42 -2.88 -7.74
C PHE A 23 -11.77 -3.59 -7.67
N LEU A 24 -12.71 -3.13 -6.84
CA LEU A 24 -14.07 -3.67 -6.81
C LEU A 24 -14.80 -3.47 -8.14
N VAL A 25 -14.58 -2.33 -8.79
CA VAL A 25 -15.29 -1.91 -10.01
C VAL A 25 -14.60 -2.42 -11.27
N ALA A 26 -13.28 -2.23 -11.39
CA ALA A 26 -12.54 -2.46 -12.63
C ALA A 26 -11.27 -3.31 -12.42
N PRO A 27 -11.37 -4.55 -11.90
CA PRO A 27 -10.22 -5.37 -11.54
C PRO A 27 -9.35 -5.77 -12.72
N ALA A 28 -9.92 -6.06 -13.90
CA ALA A 28 -9.13 -6.43 -15.08
C ALA A 28 -8.23 -5.26 -15.55
N ARG A 29 -8.81 -4.05 -15.61
CA ARG A 29 -8.09 -2.84 -16.03
C ARG A 29 -7.01 -2.45 -15.03
N LEU A 30 -7.29 -2.56 -13.73
CA LEU A 30 -6.30 -2.27 -12.70
C LEU A 30 -5.25 -3.37 -12.62
N GLY A 31 -5.63 -4.65 -12.69
CA GLY A 31 -4.72 -5.78 -12.74
C GLY A 31 -3.65 -5.61 -13.81
N GLY A 32 -4.03 -5.12 -15.01
CA GLY A 32 -3.07 -4.78 -16.06
C GLY A 32 -2.00 -3.75 -15.64
N LYS A 33 -2.33 -2.78 -14.78
CA LYS A 33 -1.36 -1.81 -14.21
C LYS A 33 -0.42 -2.44 -13.19
N PHE A 34 -0.81 -3.59 -12.61
CA PHE A 34 -0.01 -4.40 -11.72
C PHE A 34 0.66 -5.58 -12.46
N PHE A 35 0.63 -5.59 -13.80
CA PHE A 35 1.16 -6.69 -14.63
C PHE A 35 0.49 -8.04 -14.36
N LEU A 36 -0.81 -8.02 -14.04
CA LEU A 36 -1.61 -9.21 -13.79
C LEU A 36 -2.69 -9.39 -14.85
N LEU A 37 -2.85 -10.63 -15.30
CA LEU A 37 -3.95 -11.07 -16.15
C LEU A 37 -4.79 -12.10 -15.37
N PRO A 38 -6.12 -11.93 -15.32
CA PRO A 38 -7.00 -12.90 -14.65
C PRO A 38 -7.11 -14.17 -15.51
N ALA A 39 -6.85 -15.34 -14.92
CA ALA A 39 -6.97 -16.62 -15.62
C ALA A 39 -8.44 -17.00 -15.93
N SER A 40 -9.41 -16.48 -15.17
CA SER A 40 -10.84 -16.77 -15.32
C SER A 40 -11.70 -15.76 -14.55
N ILE A 41 -13.02 -15.99 -14.51
CA ILE A 41 -13.94 -15.25 -13.63
C ILE A 41 -13.49 -15.37 -12.17
N GLN A 42 -12.95 -16.51 -11.76
CA GLN A 42 -12.40 -16.69 -10.42
C GLN A 42 -11.18 -15.79 -10.20
N GLY A 43 -10.30 -15.64 -11.21
CA GLY A 43 -9.17 -14.71 -11.15
C GLY A 43 -9.62 -13.25 -10.95
N LEU A 44 -10.73 -12.84 -11.58
CA LEU A 44 -11.32 -11.53 -11.33
C LEU A 44 -11.88 -11.40 -9.90
N ALA A 45 -12.45 -12.46 -9.35
CA ALA A 45 -12.93 -12.48 -7.96
C ALA A 45 -11.78 -12.35 -6.97
N THR A 46 -10.69 -13.10 -7.16
CA THR A 46 -9.45 -13.00 -6.37
C THR A 46 -8.87 -11.59 -6.42
N MET A 47 -8.77 -10.98 -7.62
CA MET A 47 -8.31 -9.59 -7.73
C MET A 47 -9.19 -8.61 -6.96
N ARG A 48 -10.52 -8.76 -7.02
CA ARG A 48 -11.43 -7.92 -6.23
C ARG A 48 -11.21 -8.11 -4.73
N ALA A 49 -11.11 -9.35 -4.27
CA ALA A 49 -10.97 -9.63 -2.85
C ALA A 49 -9.62 -9.14 -2.33
N ASP A 50 -8.52 -9.62 -2.90
CA ASP A 50 -7.19 -9.51 -2.28
C ASP A 50 -6.61 -8.11 -2.41
N PHE A 51 -6.76 -7.47 -3.59
CA PHE A 51 -6.31 -6.09 -3.75
C PHE A 51 -7.16 -5.12 -2.92
N THR A 52 -8.48 -5.31 -2.89
CA THR A 52 -9.32 -4.47 -2.03
C THR A 52 -8.93 -4.65 -0.57
N ALA A 53 -8.77 -5.89 -0.10
CA ALA A 53 -8.37 -6.18 1.27
C ALA A 53 -7.03 -5.51 1.62
N PHE A 54 -6.01 -5.65 0.76
CA PHE A 54 -4.70 -5.03 0.98
C PHE A 54 -4.77 -3.51 1.02
N PHE A 55 -5.32 -2.90 -0.04
CA PHE A 55 -5.27 -1.45 -0.24
C PHE A 55 -6.25 -0.70 0.66
N VAL A 56 -7.45 -1.22 0.90
CA VAL A 56 -8.43 -0.60 1.81
C VAL A 56 -7.98 -0.73 3.26
N THR A 57 -7.43 -1.88 3.67
CA THR A 57 -6.92 -2.04 5.03
C THR A 57 -5.73 -1.12 5.28
N GLY A 58 -4.73 -1.13 4.40
CA GLY A 58 -3.57 -0.25 4.52
C GLY A 58 -3.98 1.22 4.50
N GLY A 59 -4.81 1.62 3.53
CA GLY A 59 -5.26 2.99 3.39
C GLY A 59 -6.13 3.47 4.56
N GLY A 60 -7.04 2.63 5.05
CA GLY A 60 -7.91 2.91 6.18
C GLY A 60 -7.14 3.10 7.49
N PHE A 61 -6.16 2.24 7.78
CA PHE A 61 -5.32 2.39 8.97
C PHE A 61 -4.35 3.58 8.88
N ALA A 62 -3.85 3.89 7.68
CA ALA A 62 -3.08 5.12 7.47
C ALA A 62 -3.94 6.37 7.76
N LEU A 63 -5.17 6.43 7.23
CA LEU A 63 -6.11 7.51 7.53
C LEU A 63 -6.45 7.59 9.02
N LEU A 64 -6.67 6.44 9.67
CA LEU A 64 -6.95 6.39 11.10
C LEU A 64 -5.79 6.97 11.92
N GLY A 65 -4.54 6.61 11.58
CA GLY A 65 -3.35 7.15 12.21
C GLY A 65 -3.17 8.65 11.97
N ALA A 66 -3.42 9.11 10.74
CA ALA A 66 -3.39 10.54 10.40
C ALA A 66 -4.47 11.33 11.16
N TRP A 67 -5.70 10.83 11.21
CA TRP A 67 -6.84 11.48 11.86
C TRP A 67 -6.66 11.55 13.37
N ARG A 68 -6.38 10.42 14.03
CA ARG A 68 -6.12 10.36 15.47
C ARG A 68 -4.79 10.99 15.87
N GLY A 69 -3.88 11.17 14.91
CA GLY A 69 -2.52 11.66 15.15
C GLY A 69 -1.73 10.76 16.09
N ARG A 70 -1.95 9.43 15.98
CA ARG A 70 -1.30 8.37 16.77
C ARG A 70 -0.45 7.48 15.86
N ALA A 71 0.66 6.98 16.39
CA ALA A 71 1.58 6.12 15.66
C ALA A 71 1.09 4.66 15.52
N GLU A 72 0.32 4.16 16.50
CA GLU A 72 -0.08 2.75 16.59
C GLU A 72 -0.77 2.23 15.31
N PRO A 73 -1.77 2.94 14.71
CA PRO A 73 -2.46 2.45 13.52
C PRO A 73 -1.55 2.32 12.30
N LEU A 74 -0.43 3.07 12.25
CA LEU A 74 0.49 3.05 11.10
C LEU A 74 1.25 1.73 10.98
N THR A 75 1.26 0.91 12.03
CA THR A 75 1.90 -0.42 12.01
C THR A 75 1.27 -1.32 10.94
N VAL A 76 -0.06 -1.26 10.75
CA VAL A 76 -0.77 -2.10 9.78
C VAL A 76 -0.33 -1.82 8.33
N PRO A 77 -0.42 -0.59 7.80
CA PRO A 77 0.05 -0.30 6.44
C PRO A 77 1.55 -0.51 6.28
N LEU A 78 2.35 -0.28 7.33
CA LEU A 78 3.79 -0.57 7.30
C LEU A 78 4.07 -2.05 7.07
N LEU A 79 3.39 -2.95 7.79
CA LEU A 79 3.56 -4.39 7.61
C LEU A 79 3.12 -4.84 6.23
N LEU A 80 1.95 -4.38 5.76
CA LEU A 80 1.43 -4.73 4.43
C LEU A 80 2.42 -4.33 3.32
N LEU A 81 2.88 -3.08 3.33
CA LEU A 81 3.81 -2.58 2.30
C LEU A 81 5.20 -3.22 2.42
N ALA A 82 5.72 -3.43 3.65
CA ALA A 82 7.02 -4.06 3.85
C ALA A 82 7.03 -5.52 3.38
N ILE A 83 5.97 -6.27 3.67
CA ILE A 83 5.82 -7.67 3.20
C ILE A 83 5.67 -7.71 1.69
N ALA A 84 4.90 -6.79 1.08
CA ALA A 84 4.78 -6.70 -0.38
C ALA A 84 6.13 -6.40 -1.04
N LEU A 85 6.88 -5.42 -0.52
CA LEU A 85 8.20 -5.07 -1.02
C LEU A 85 9.20 -6.22 -0.84
N PHE A 86 9.14 -6.93 0.28
CA PHE A 86 9.92 -8.15 0.50
C PHE A 86 9.61 -9.22 -0.54
N GLY A 87 8.33 -9.44 -0.86
CA GLY A 87 7.91 -10.35 -1.94
C GLY A 87 8.53 -9.98 -3.30
N ARG A 88 8.67 -8.68 -3.59
CA ARG A 88 9.35 -8.22 -4.82
C ARG A 88 10.86 -8.47 -4.77
N CYS A 89 11.50 -8.32 -3.62
CA CYS A 89 12.90 -8.70 -3.45
C CYS A 89 13.13 -10.19 -3.70
N VAL A 90 12.21 -11.04 -3.21
CA VAL A 90 12.24 -12.48 -3.49
C VAL A 90 12.08 -12.74 -4.99
N ALA A 91 11.13 -12.07 -5.66
CA ALA A 91 10.94 -12.21 -7.11
C ALA A 91 12.19 -11.81 -7.89
N ILE A 92 12.86 -10.71 -7.55
CA ILE A 92 14.12 -10.31 -8.20
C ILE A 92 15.23 -11.34 -7.96
N ALA A 93 15.32 -11.89 -6.75
CA ALA A 93 16.33 -12.88 -6.41
C ALA A 93 16.10 -14.23 -7.12
N ALA A 94 14.85 -14.63 -7.30
CA ALA A 94 14.47 -15.91 -7.91
C ALA A 94 14.42 -15.84 -9.44
N ASP A 95 13.79 -14.81 -9.99
CA ASP A 95 13.42 -14.71 -11.41
C ASP A 95 14.21 -13.63 -12.17
N GLY A 96 14.99 -12.82 -11.46
CA GLY A 96 15.70 -11.65 -12.00
C GLY A 96 14.83 -10.38 -12.04
N ALA A 97 15.47 -9.25 -12.34
CA ALA A 97 14.79 -7.95 -12.39
C ALA A 97 14.23 -7.64 -13.78
N ALA A 98 12.90 -7.61 -13.92
CA ALA A 98 12.25 -7.04 -15.10
C ALA A 98 12.47 -5.51 -15.17
N PRO A 99 12.50 -4.88 -16.36
CA PRO A 99 12.65 -3.42 -16.48
C PRO A 99 11.58 -2.63 -15.72
N THR A 100 10.38 -3.20 -15.58
CA THR A 100 9.25 -2.61 -14.88
C THR A 100 9.22 -2.90 -13.38
N ALA A 101 10.15 -3.71 -12.86
CA ALA A 101 10.14 -4.15 -11.46
C ALA A 101 10.31 -2.99 -10.46
N PHE A 102 11.14 -2.01 -10.79
CA PHE A 102 11.54 -0.96 -9.86
C PHE A 102 10.48 0.12 -9.63
N GLN A 103 9.64 0.42 -10.63
CA GLN A 103 8.63 1.48 -10.51
C GLN A 103 7.67 1.27 -9.32
N PRO A 104 7.01 0.10 -9.16
CA PRO A 104 6.14 -0.13 -8.02
C PRO A 104 6.92 -0.27 -6.69
N MET A 105 8.15 -0.80 -6.71
CA MET A 105 9.01 -0.86 -5.53
C MET A 105 9.35 0.53 -4.99
N LEU A 106 9.62 1.49 -5.87
CA LEU A 106 9.87 2.88 -5.49
C LEU A 106 8.63 3.52 -4.85
N ALA A 107 7.44 3.26 -5.39
CA ALA A 107 6.19 3.73 -4.79
C ALA A 107 5.98 3.13 -3.39
N GLU A 108 6.18 1.82 -3.24
CA GLU A 108 6.11 1.11 -1.95
C GLU A 108 7.12 1.68 -0.94
N ALA A 109 8.39 1.83 -1.34
CA ALA A 109 9.45 2.37 -0.50
C ALA A 109 9.17 3.82 -0.08
N ALA A 110 8.66 4.66 -0.97
CA ALA A 110 8.28 6.03 -0.67
C ALA A 110 7.14 6.09 0.37
N MET A 111 6.10 5.27 0.20
CA MET A 111 5.00 5.16 1.17
C MET A 111 5.49 4.64 2.53
N ILE A 112 6.35 3.62 2.54
CA ILE A 112 6.98 3.10 3.76
C ILE A 112 7.79 4.20 4.46
N ALA A 113 8.59 4.96 3.74
CA ALA A 113 9.39 6.05 4.31
C ALA A 113 8.51 7.12 4.97
N ILE A 114 7.42 7.53 4.32
CA ILE A 114 6.44 8.48 4.88
C ILE A 114 5.80 7.90 6.16
N LEU A 115 5.37 6.64 6.13
CA LEU A 115 4.73 6.00 7.28
C LEU A 115 5.69 5.78 8.45
N LEU A 116 6.97 5.45 8.19
CA LEU A 116 8.01 5.33 9.22
C LEU A 116 8.33 6.68 9.85
N ALA A 117 8.48 7.73 9.04
CA ALA A 117 8.64 9.10 9.53
C ALA A 117 7.42 9.51 10.38
N GLY A 118 6.22 9.21 9.91
CA GLY A 118 4.96 9.35 10.64
C GLY A 118 4.96 8.67 11.98
N ARG A 119 5.35 7.39 12.01
CA ARG A 119 5.40 6.59 13.23
C ARG A 119 6.36 7.21 14.26
N ARG A 120 7.56 7.63 13.84
CA ARG A 120 8.53 8.28 14.72
C ARG A 120 8.05 9.62 15.27
N ILE A 121 7.45 10.46 14.41
CA ILE A 121 6.99 11.81 14.82
C ILE A 121 5.74 11.73 15.71
N LEU A 122 4.87 10.73 15.51
CA LEU A 122 3.64 10.57 16.28
C LEU A 122 3.82 9.72 17.55
N SER A 123 4.94 9.00 17.72
CA SER A 123 5.22 8.19 18.91
C SER A 123 5.85 8.98 20.06
N THR A 124 6.32 10.21 19.83
CA THR A 124 7.11 10.98 20.81
C THR A 124 6.31 11.59 21.97
N ARG A 125 5.01 11.29 22.11
CA ARG A 125 4.21 11.71 23.28
C ARG A 125 3.14 10.67 23.60
N HIS A 126 3.28 10.04 24.77
CA HIS A 126 2.19 9.50 25.58
C HIS A 126 1.64 10.60 26.48
#